data_AF-A0AAQ0A326-F1
#
_entry.id   AF-A0AAQ0A326-F1
#
_cell.length_a   1.000
_cell.length_b   1.000
_cell.length_c   1.000
_cell.angle_alpha   90.00
_cell.angle_beta   90.00
_cell.angle_gamma   90.00
#
_symmetry.space_group_name_H-M   'P 1'
#
loop_
_entity.id
_entity.type
_entity.pdbx_description
1 polymer ?
#
loop_
_entity_poly.entity_id
_entity_poly.type
_entity_poly.pdbx_seq_one_letter_code
_entity_poly.pdbx_strand_id
1 'polypeptide(L)'
;MKKTFAALLVCIALPASAEVSTEVLCFQTSGDKPVRFELRTYYDDVAKWQGGVVRYAKSKTAIPLLFKHEDHEELAEGRPYQFTTTWWEMVDGKINGEYEMTSQGAIVYSMTYRNARTGKQTDFAWAQDVDASAKAGCRW
;
A
#
# COMPACT_ATOMS: atom_id res chain seq x y z
N MET A 1 10.04 -49.89 43.83
CA MET A 1 9.58 -48.49 43.66
C MET A 1 10.63 -47.74 42.85
N LYS A 2 10.35 -47.36 41.60
CA LYS A 2 11.04 -46.26 40.90
C LYS A 2 10.17 -45.89 39.69
N LYS A 3 9.42 -44.81 39.86
CA LYS A 3 8.50 -44.24 38.87
C LYS A 3 9.34 -43.43 37.88
N THR A 4 9.50 -43.91 36.65
CA THR A 4 10.11 -43.12 35.57
C THR A 4 9.00 -42.35 34.86
N PHE A 5 9.01 -41.03 35.06
CA PHE A 5 8.15 -40.05 34.42
C PHE A 5 8.29 -40.14 32.89
N ALA A 6 7.19 -40.42 32.19
CA ALA A 6 7.11 -40.22 30.74
C ALA A 6 7.00 -38.72 30.47
N ALA A 7 8.04 -38.12 29.88
CA ALA A 7 8.02 -36.74 29.42
C ALA A 7 7.17 -36.66 28.15
N LEU A 8 5.95 -36.16 28.27
CA LEU A 8 5.06 -35.88 27.15
C LEU A 8 5.59 -34.63 26.42
N LEU A 9 6.29 -34.79 25.29
CA LEU A 9 6.61 -33.69 24.39
C LEU A 9 5.30 -33.24 23.70
N VAL A 10 4.67 -32.21 24.24
CA VAL A 10 3.55 -31.53 23.56
C VAL A 10 4.16 -30.64 22.48
N CYS A 11 4.14 -31.09 21.24
CA CYS A 11 4.40 -30.24 20.07
C CYS A 11 3.22 -29.27 19.92
N ILE A 12 3.27 -28.13 20.64
CA ILE A 12 2.35 -27.03 20.41
C ILE A 12 2.71 -26.45 19.04
N ALA A 13 1.97 -26.85 18.00
CA ALA A 13 1.98 -26.17 16.72
C ALA A 13 1.35 -24.79 16.93
N LEU A 14 2.17 -23.81 17.32
CA LEU A 14 1.76 -22.41 17.29
C LEU A 14 1.47 -22.08 15.82
N PRO A 15 0.29 -21.54 15.47
CA PRO A 15 0.08 -21.04 14.14
C PRO A 15 1.11 -19.92 13.90
N ALA A 16 2.07 -20.17 13.01
CA ALA A 16 2.93 -19.13 12.48
C ALA A 16 2.07 -18.32 11.51
N SER A 17 1.41 -17.29 12.01
CA SER A 17 0.75 -16.31 11.16
C SER A 17 1.84 -15.47 10.49
N ALA A 18 2.08 -15.70 9.20
CA ALA A 18 2.70 -14.71 8.33
C ALA A 18 1.66 -13.60 8.12
N GLU A 19 1.65 -12.62 9.02
CA GLU A 19 0.76 -11.47 8.90
C GLU A 19 1.22 -10.60 7.74
N VAL A 20 0.37 -10.45 6.73
CA VAL A 20 0.60 -9.52 5.63
C VAL A 20 0.39 -8.11 6.16
N SER A 21 1.46 -7.30 6.17
CA SER A 21 1.37 -5.89 6.54
C SER A 21 0.49 -5.18 5.52
N THR A 22 -0.47 -4.39 6.01
CA THR A 22 -1.39 -3.62 5.17
C THR A 22 -1.34 -2.16 5.56
N GLU A 23 -1.01 -1.30 4.61
CA GLU A 23 -1.11 0.15 4.76
C GLU A 23 -2.28 0.67 3.93
N VAL A 24 -2.98 1.68 4.45
CA VAL A 24 -4.10 2.33 3.77
C VAL A 24 -3.91 3.83 3.81
N LEU A 25 -3.87 4.45 2.64
CA LEU A 25 -3.73 5.89 2.46
C LEU A 25 -4.90 6.44 1.62
N CYS A 26 -5.38 7.62 1.98
CA CYS A 26 -6.54 8.24 1.35
C CYS A 26 -6.09 9.45 0.52
N PHE A 27 -6.54 9.53 -0.72
CA PHE A 27 -6.12 10.57 -1.66
C PHE A 27 -7.31 11.25 -2.32
N GLN A 28 -7.18 12.54 -2.61
CA GLN A 28 -8.19 13.29 -3.34
C GLN A 28 -7.60 14.36 -4.25
N THR A 29 -8.24 14.62 -5.40
CA THR A 29 -7.90 15.79 -6.22
C THR A 29 -8.39 17.07 -5.56
N SER A 30 -7.81 18.21 -5.93
CA SER A 30 -8.32 19.53 -5.57
C SER A 30 -9.62 19.87 -6.30
N GLY A 31 -10.37 20.85 -5.78
CA GLY A 31 -11.57 21.42 -6.39
C GLY A 31 -12.90 20.96 -5.78
N ASP A 32 -14.01 21.54 -6.23
CA ASP A 32 -15.34 21.41 -5.60
C ASP A 32 -15.95 20.00 -5.69
N LYS A 33 -15.50 19.19 -6.65
CA LYS A 33 -15.98 17.82 -6.89
C LYS A 33 -14.78 16.87 -6.94
N PRO A 34 -14.12 16.64 -5.79
CA PRO A 34 -12.87 15.91 -5.77
C PRO A 34 -13.08 14.46 -6.20
N VAL A 35 -12.15 13.95 -7.02
CA VAL A 35 -12.00 12.51 -7.23
C VAL A 35 -11.23 11.97 -6.04
N ARG A 36 -11.81 10.97 -5.36
CA ARG A 36 -11.26 10.39 -4.13
C ARG A 36 -10.94 8.92 -4.37
N PHE A 37 -9.82 8.45 -3.84
CA PHE A 37 -9.49 7.03 -3.83
C PHE A 37 -8.72 6.61 -2.58
N GLU A 38 -8.86 5.34 -2.20
CA GLU A 38 -7.97 4.68 -1.25
C GLU A 38 -6.88 3.92 -1.99
N LEU A 39 -5.63 4.07 -1.55
CA LEU A 39 -4.53 3.18 -1.87
C LEU A 39 -4.42 2.17 -0.73
N ARG A 40 -4.37 0.88 -1.06
CA ARG A 40 -3.94 -0.15 -0.11
C ARG A 40 -2.71 -0.85 -0.65
N THR A 41 -1.67 -0.91 0.16
CA THR A 41 -0.46 -1.69 -0.14
C THR A 41 -0.37 -2.85 0.82
N TYR A 42 0.18 -3.96 0.32
CA TYR A 42 0.35 -5.21 1.03
C TYR A 42 1.81 -5.63 0.94
N TYR A 43 2.38 -6.04 2.06
CA TYR A 43 3.74 -6.54 2.12
C TYR A 43 3.80 -7.85 2.91
N ASP A 44 4.40 -8.86 2.31
CA ASP A 44 4.74 -10.12 2.96
C ASP A 44 6.26 -10.27 3.00
N ASP A 45 6.83 -10.13 4.20
CA ASP A 45 8.27 -10.22 4.42
C ASP A 45 8.81 -11.64 4.21
N VAL A 46 8.01 -12.67 4.45
CA VAL A 46 8.42 -14.07 4.30
C VAL A 46 8.48 -14.45 2.83
N ALA A 47 7.44 -14.09 2.08
CA ALA A 47 7.37 -14.33 0.64
C ALA A 47 8.21 -13.35 -0.19
N LYS A 48 8.71 -12.27 0.45
CA LYS A 48 9.36 -11.13 -0.23
C LYS A 48 8.49 -10.59 -1.36
N TRP A 49 7.20 -10.49 -1.09
CA TRP A 49 6.18 -10.08 -2.05
C TRP A 49 5.53 -8.77 -1.62
N GLN A 50 5.20 -7.95 -2.62
CA GLN A 50 4.38 -6.76 -2.42
C GLN A 50 3.33 -6.63 -3.52
N GLY A 51 2.23 -5.99 -3.18
CA GLY A 51 1.17 -5.66 -4.11
C GLY A 51 0.32 -4.51 -3.60
N GLY A 52 -0.59 -4.04 -4.43
CA GLY A 52 -1.49 -2.99 -4.00
C GLY A 52 -2.78 -2.96 -4.80
N VAL A 53 -3.70 -2.14 -4.34
CA VAL A 53 -4.92 -1.81 -5.07
C VAL A 53 -5.26 -0.34 -4.88
N VAL A 54 -5.91 0.24 -5.88
CA VAL A 54 -6.60 1.53 -5.76
C VAL A 54 -8.09 1.29 -5.84
N ARG A 55 -8.86 1.89 -4.92
CA ARG A 55 -10.32 1.89 -5.00
C ARG A 55 -10.85 3.31 -4.92
N TYR A 56 -11.44 3.77 -6.02
CA TYR A 56 -12.12 5.05 -6.06
C TYR A 56 -13.37 5.04 -5.18
N ALA A 57 -13.65 6.13 -4.47
CA ALA A 57 -14.75 6.23 -3.50
C ALA A 57 -16.14 5.91 -4.10
N LYS A 58 -16.32 6.19 -5.40
CA LYS A 58 -17.57 5.90 -6.15
C LYS A 58 -17.57 4.53 -6.83
N SER A 59 -16.49 3.76 -6.72
CA SER A 59 -16.35 2.42 -7.31
C SER A 59 -16.56 1.34 -6.25
N LYS A 60 -17.24 0.26 -6.64
CA LYS A 60 -17.32 -0.96 -5.82
C LYS A 60 -16.14 -1.90 -6.02
N THR A 61 -15.38 -1.70 -7.09
CA THR A 61 -14.28 -2.56 -7.51
C THR A 61 -12.95 -1.86 -7.28
N ALA A 62 -11.99 -2.60 -6.74
CA ALA A 62 -10.61 -2.15 -6.61
C ALA A 62 -9.82 -2.53 -7.88
N ILE A 63 -8.92 -1.65 -8.29
CA ILE A 63 -8.05 -1.83 -9.44
C ILE A 63 -6.71 -2.34 -8.93
N PRO A 64 -6.22 -3.51 -9.41
CA PRO A 64 -4.95 -4.05 -8.98
C PRO A 64 -3.77 -3.18 -9.43
N LEU A 65 -2.80 -3.03 -8.54
CA LEU A 65 -1.52 -2.40 -8.79
C LEU A 65 -0.41 -3.45 -8.79
N LEU A 66 0.46 -3.38 -9.80
CA LEU A 66 1.71 -4.12 -9.83
C LEU A 66 2.86 -3.19 -9.48
N PHE A 67 3.70 -3.58 -8.53
CA PHE A 67 4.93 -2.85 -8.21
C PHE A 67 5.83 -2.76 -9.45
N LYS A 68 6.23 -1.55 -9.80
CA LYS A 68 7.16 -1.30 -10.91
C LYS A 68 8.57 -1.16 -10.39
N HIS A 69 8.79 -0.19 -9.50
CA HIS A 69 10.10 0.16 -8.95
C HIS A 69 9.96 1.10 -7.74
N GLU A 70 11.03 1.20 -6.95
CA GLU A 70 11.19 2.16 -5.87
C GLU A 70 12.61 2.74 -5.88
N ASP A 71 12.69 4.07 -5.93
CA ASP A 71 13.92 4.82 -5.72
C ASP A 71 13.96 5.38 -4.30
N HIS A 72 15.16 5.54 -3.74
CA HIS A 72 15.35 6.20 -2.45
C HIS A 72 16.49 7.21 -2.49
N GLU A 73 16.33 8.29 -1.74
CA GLU A 73 17.30 9.38 -1.65
C GLU A 73 17.49 9.80 -0.18
N GLU A 74 18.75 10.00 0.22
CA GLU A 74 19.09 10.65 1.50
C GLU A 74 19.27 12.15 1.26
N LEU A 75 18.25 12.95 1.63
CA LEU A 75 18.28 14.40 1.41
C LEU A 75 19.26 15.14 2.34
N ALA A 76 19.56 14.54 3.50
CA ALA A 76 20.54 15.05 4.45
C ALA A 76 20.95 13.93 5.42
N GLU A 77 22.20 13.96 5.87
CA GLU A 77 22.75 12.97 6.81
C GLU A 77 21.85 12.79 8.04
N GLY A 78 21.45 11.54 8.30
CA GLY A 78 20.67 11.16 9.47
C GLY A 78 19.16 11.46 9.38
N ARG A 79 18.65 11.94 8.23
CA ARG A 79 17.20 11.98 7.97
C ARG A 79 16.71 10.65 7.43
N PRO A 80 15.43 10.29 7.66
CA PRO A 80 14.84 9.16 6.96
C PRO A 80 14.97 9.31 5.45
N TYR A 81 15.22 8.20 4.75
CA TYR A 81 15.20 8.18 3.29
C TYR A 81 13.85 8.69 2.77
N GLN A 82 13.91 9.48 1.71
CA GLN A 82 12.75 9.74 0.89
C GLN A 82 12.62 8.61 -0.12
N PHE A 83 11.45 8.01 -0.22
CA PHE A 83 11.13 6.96 -1.16
C PHE A 83 10.21 7.50 -2.25
N THR A 84 10.49 7.14 -3.50
CA THR A 84 9.58 7.34 -4.63
C THR A 84 9.20 5.97 -5.18
N THR A 85 7.98 5.56 -4.91
CA THR A 85 7.46 4.25 -5.32
C THR A 85 6.54 4.42 -6.52
N THR A 86 6.72 3.58 -7.54
CA THR A 86 5.89 3.56 -8.75
C THR A 86 5.16 2.23 -8.90
N TRP A 87 3.88 2.30 -9.28
CA TRP A 87 3.05 1.14 -9.60
C TRP A 87 2.42 1.26 -10.98
N TRP A 88 2.24 0.11 -11.63
CA TRP A 88 1.38 -0.02 -12.80
C TRP A 88 -0.06 -0.30 -12.38
N GLU A 89 -0.98 0.51 -12.89
CA GLU A 89 -2.42 0.25 -12.82
C GLU A 89 -2.79 -0.79 -13.87
N MET A 90 -3.37 -1.91 -13.44
CA MET A 90 -3.75 -3.02 -14.33
C MET A 90 -5.27 -3.06 -14.53
N VAL A 91 -5.71 -2.90 -15.78
CA VAL A 91 -7.13 -3.00 -16.18
C VAL A 91 -7.24 -4.00 -17.33
N ASP A 92 -8.10 -5.01 -17.18
CA ASP A 92 -8.33 -6.07 -18.17
C ASP A 92 -7.02 -6.72 -18.69
N GLY A 93 -6.07 -6.95 -17.77
CA GLY A 93 -4.77 -7.56 -18.07
C GLY A 93 -3.77 -6.65 -18.78
N LYS A 94 -4.05 -5.35 -18.89
CA LYS A 94 -3.18 -4.36 -19.56
C LYS A 94 -2.80 -3.23 -18.61
N ILE A 95 -1.65 -2.62 -18.84
CA ILE A 95 -1.24 -1.39 -18.16
C ILE A 95 -2.13 -0.25 -18.65
N ASN A 96 -2.90 0.35 -17.74
CA ASN A 96 -3.80 1.47 -18.03
C ASN A 96 -3.19 2.83 -17.65
N GLY A 97 -2.27 2.83 -16.68
CA GLY A 97 -1.56 4.01 -16.21
C GLY A 97 -0.53 3.65 -15.16
N GLU A 98 0.11 4.68 -14.62
CA GLU A 98 1.10 4.55 -13.55
C GLU A 98 0.73 5.48 -12.40
N TYR A 99 0.83 4.98 -11.17
CA TYR A 99 0.83 5.81 -9.97
C TYR A 99 2.27 6.00 -9.49
N GLU A 100 2.61 7.20 -9.06
CA GLU A 100 3.90 7.53 -8.46
C GLU A 100 3.64 8.28 -7.15
N MET A 101 4.24 7.80 -6.06
CA MET A 101 4.13 8.39 -4.73
C MET A 101 5.50 8.67 -4.18
N THR A 102 5.72 9.90 -3.71
CA THR A 102 6.91 10.26 -2.92
C THR A 102 6.53 10.37 -1.45
N SER A 103 7.27 9.70 -0.57
CA SER A 103 7.05 9.69 0.87
C SER A 103 8.36 9.74 1.66
N GLN A 104 8.33 10.22 2.89
CA GLN A 104 9.45 10.19 3.82
C GLN A 104 8.92 10.01 5.25
N GLY A 105 9.36 8.96 5.92
CA GLY A 105 8.81 8.60 7.23
C GLY A 105 7.29 8.41 7.14
N ALA A 106 6.53 9.13 7.97
CA ALA A 106 5.06 9.07 7.99
C ALA A 106 4.39 10.10 7.05
N ILE A 107 5.14 10.80 6.21
CA ILE A 107 4.63 11.89 5.38
C ILE A 107 4.62 11.50 3.91
N VAL A 108 3.49 11.73 3.24
CA VAL A 108 3.38 11.65 1.77
C VAL A 108 3.51 13.06 1.19
N TYR A 109 4.50 13.27 0.33
CA TYR A 109 4.75 14.55 -0.33
C TYR A 109 4.02 14.70 -1.65
N SER A 110 3.86 13.62 -2.41
CA SER A 110 3.18 13.63 -3.70
C SER A 110 2.51 12.30 -3.97
N MET A 111 1.42 12.36 -4.73
CA MET A 111 0.78 11.22 -5.35
C MET A 111 0.26 11.66 -6.71
N THR A 112 0.75 11.03 -7.77
CA THR A 112 0.34 11.36 -9.15
C THR A 112 -0.12 10.11 -9.87
N TYR A 113 -1.05 10.29 -10.81
CA TYR A 113 -1.45 9.27 -11.76
C TYR A 113 -1.17 9.78 -13.18
N ARG A 114 -0.52 8.95 -14.00
CA ARG A 114 -0.30 9.23 -15.44
C ARG A 114 -1.00 8.16 -16.26
N ASN A 115 -2.00 8.56 -17.05
CA ASN A 115 -2.72 7.63 -17.92
C ASN A 115 -1.81 7.18 -19.08
N ALA A 116 -1.68 5.87 -19.29
CA ALA A 116 -0.75 5.31 -20.28
C ALA A 116 -1.15 5.64 -21.74
N ARG A 117 -2.45 5.82 -22.01
CA ARG A 117 -2.96 6.09 -23.37
C ARG A 117 -2.87 7.56 -23.75
N THR A 118 -3.23 8.45 -22.82
CA THR A 118 -3.36 9.89 -23.10
C THR A 118 -2.15 10.70 -22.61
N GLY A 119 -1.31 10.13 -21.75
CA GLY A 119 -0.22 10.84 -21.08
C GLY A 119 -0.71 11.87 -20.05
N LYS A 120 -2.02 12.02 -19.86
CA LYS A 120 -2.58 12.99 -18.91
C LYS A 120 -2.16 12.63 -17.49
N GLN A 121 -1.54 13.60 -16.81
CA GLN A 121 -1.23 13.52 -15.39
C GLN A 121 -2.39 14.07 -14.55
N THR A 122 -2.63 13.47 -13.39
CA THR A 122 -3.56 13.94 -12.37
C THR A 122 -2.89 13.85 -11.02
N ASP A 123 -2.85 14.96 -10.30
CA ASP A 123 -2.25 15.03 -8.97
C ASP A 123 -3.30 14.85 -7.89
N PHE A 124 -2.93 14.16 -6.82
CA PHE A 124 -3.78 13.91 -5.67
C PHE A 124 -3.08 14.36 -4.39
N ALA A 125 -3.82 15.06 -3.54
CA ALA A 125 -3.39 15.41 -2.20
C ALA A 125 -3.68 14.23 -1.26
N TRP A 126 -2.78 14.02 -0.31
CA TRP A 126 -3.01 13.10 0.80
C TRP A 126 -4.07 13.68 1.76
N ALA A 127 -5.19 12.97 1.92
CA ALA A 127 -6.31 13.35 2.78
C ALA A 127 -6.06 12.86 4.21
N GLN A 128 -5.19 13.56 4.93
CA GLN A 128 -4.76 13.23 6.30
C GLN A 128 -5.89 13.24 7.34
N ASP A 129 -6.96 13.98 7.06
CA ASP A 129 -8.14 14.13 7.91
C ASP A 129 -9.12 12.96 7.81
N VAL A 130 -8.90 12.03 6.89
CA VAL A 130 -9.76 10.88 6.66
C VAL A 130 -9.30 9.67 7.47
N ASP A 131 -10.20 9.14 8.29
CA ASP A 131 -9.98 7.90 9.04
C ASP A 131 -9.76 6.72 8.08
N ALA A 132 -8.61 6.07 8.21
CA ALA A 132 -8.13 5.01 7.34
C ALA A 132 -7.68 3.79 8.18
N SER A 133 -8.14 2.60 7.81
CA SER A 133 -7.66 1.35 8.42
C SER A 133 -7.73 0.18 7.44
N ALA A 134 -6.93 -0.86 7.67
CA ALA A 134 -6.97 -2.08 6.87
C ALA A 134 -8.39 -2.69 6.80
N LYS A 135 -9.14 -2.62 7.91
CA LYS A 135 -10.50 -3.17 8.01
C LYS A 135 -11.55 -2.31 7.29
N ALA A 136 -11.55 -1.00 7.54
CA ALA A 136 -12.61 -0.11 7.04
C ALA A 136 -12.30 0.52 5.67
N GLY A 137 -11.03 0.64 5.30
CA GLY A 137 -10.59 1.50 4.21
C GLY A 137 -10.67 2.98 4.58
N CYS A 138 -10.77 3.84 3.58
CA CYS A 138 -11.00 5.28 3.76
C CYS A 138 -12.47 5.59 4.03
N ARG A 139 -12.74 6.34 5.10
CA ARG A 139 -14.10 6.74 5.51
C ARG A 139 -14.41 8.17 5.02
N TRP A 140 -14.86 8.25 3.77
CA TRP A 140 -15.21 9.50 3.07
C TRP A 140 -16.53 10.14 3.51
#